data_AF-A0A9R0E7Y6-F1
#
_entry.id   AF-A0A9R0E7Y6-F1
#
_cell.length_a   1.000
_cell.length_b   1.000
_cell.length_c   1.000
_cell.angle_alpha   90.00
_cell.angle_beta   90.00
_cell.angle_gamma   90.00
#
_symmetry.space_group_name_H-M   'P 1'
#
loop_
_entity.id
_entity.type
_entity.pdbx_description
1 polymer ?
#
loop_
_entity_poly.entity_id
_entity_poly.type
_entity_poly.pdbx_seq_one_letter_code
_entity_poly.pdbx_strand_id
1 'polypeptide(L)'
;MVTCLLKYQNELPKKIKSRGKDAHMIHEELVQLMKWKQARGKFYPQLSYLIKVNTPRAVMAETKKAFRKLPNIESAMAALSNLKGVGTATASAVLAAASPDIAPFMADECVQAIPEMEGSDYTAKEYLNFVTHIRKVCDRLNKEQNGCGNKFSPHMVELALWTHHVISDLQPELLGKERRTVAPANGGSPLPSDESNLEPPSTNGNGKLGADSVNEDTTTSCTEDSMDAKAASPATPATPASPSDNSDSAFSTPRAKRQMEEASSEENSLGDSSDAAALPIAKKLRKATH
;
A
#
# COMPACT_ATOMS: atom_id res chain seq x y z
N MET A 1 -6.56 -16.69 -6.23
CA MET A 1 -6.76 -15.46 -5.43
C MET A 1 -6.75 -15.72 -3.92
N VAL A 2 -7.64 -16.57 -3.38
CA VAL A 2 -7.89 -16.80 -1.94
C VAL A 2 -6.65 -16.78 -1.03
N THR A 3 -5.60 -17.55 -1.34
CA THR A 3 -4.36 -17.64 -0.54
C THR A 3 -3.61 -16.32 -0.40
N CYS A 4 -3.76 -15.41 -1.36
CA CYS A 4 -3.20 -14.06 -1.33
C CYS A 4 -4.05 -13.12 -0.46
N LEU A 5 -5.38 -13.24 -0.55
CA LEU A 5 -6.36 -12.50 0.25
C LEU A 5 -6.17 -12.78 1.75
N LEU A 6 -6.10 -14.07 2.12
CA LEU A 6 -5.89 -14.49 3.50
C LEU A 6 -4.54 -14.00 4.07
N LYS A 7 -3.47 -14.03 3.27
CA LYS A 7 -2.15 -13.51 3.66
C LYS A 7 -2.17 -12.02 3.97
N TYR A 8 -2.81 -11.22 3.13
CA TYR A 8 -2.95 -9.78 3.38
C TYR A 8 -3.86 -9.51 4.60
N GLN A 9 -5.06 -10.08 4.65
CA GLN A 9 -6.05 -9.75 5.69
C GLN A 9 -5.69 -10.29 7.08
N ASN A 10 -5.11 -11.50 7.16
CA ASN A 10 -4.94 -12.22 8.43
C ASN A 10 -3.49 -12.37 8.91
N GLU A 11 -2.49 -12.42 8.02
CA GLU A 11 -1.10 -12.57 8.43
C GLU A 11 -0.39 -11.22 8.56
N LEU A 12 -0.51 -10.33 7.57
CA LEU A 12 0.27 -9.09 7.49
C LEU A 12 0.00 -8.13 8.67
N PRO A 13 -1.26 -7.83 9.07
CA PRO A 13 -1.54 -7.04 10.27
C PRO A 13 -0.94 -7.64 11.55
N LYS A 14 -0.95 -8.98 11.68
CA LYS A 14 -0.36 -9.66 12.85
C LYS A 14 1.17 -9.52 12.85
N LYS A 15 1.82 -9.65 11.68
CA LYS A 15 3.27 -9.45 11.52
C LYS A 15 3.69 -8.01 11.80
N ILE A 16 2.99 -7.02 11.25
CA ILE A 16 3.25 -5.59 11.53
C ILE A 16 3.05 -5.29 13.03
N LYS A 17 1.94 -5.74 13.63
CA LYS A 17 1.63 -5.53 15.05
C LYS A 17 2.61 -6.23 16.00
N SER A 18 3.13 -7.40 15.63
CA SER A 18 4.13 -8.13 16.43
C SER A 18 5.46 -7.39 16.60
N ARG A 19 5.79 -6.46 15.69
CA ARG A 19 6.98 -5.59 15.76
C ARG A 19 6.83 -4.44 16.77
N GLY A 20 5.64 -4.22 17.34
CA GLY A 20 5.39 -3.30 18.45
C GLY A 20 5.82 -1.85 18.16
N LYS A 21 6.73 -1.31 18.99
CA LYS A 21 7.28 0.05 18.83
C LYS A 21 8.12 0.24 17.55
N ASP A 22 8.47 -0.86 16.89
CA ASP A 22 9.16 -0.92 15.59
C ASP A 22 8.25 -1.45 14.47
N ALA A 23 6.94 -1.13 14.52
CA ALA A 23 6.04 -1.42 13.40
C ALA A 23 6.59 -0.83 12.08
N HIS A 24 6.81 -1.71 11.10
CA HIS A 24 7.27 -1.43 9.74
C HIS A 24 6.84 -2.58 8.81
N MET A 25 7.02 -2.44 7.50
CA MET A 25 6.98 -3.55 6.53
C MET A 25 8.39 -3.90 6.05
N ILE A 26 8.60 -5.17 5.68
CA ILE A 26 9.77 -5.57 4.88
C ILE A 26 9.46 -5.53 3.37
N HIS A 27 10.49 -5.65 2.52
CA HIS A 27 10.36 -5.54 1.06
C HIS A 27 9.42 -6.60 0.48
N GLU A 28 9.56 -7.83 0.95
CA GLU A 28 8.81 -9.01 0.53
C GLU A 28 7.33 -8.87 0.88
N GLU A 29 7.02 -8.24 2.02
CA GLU A 29 5.65 -7.90 2.42
C GLU A 29 5.04 -6.83 1.51
N LEU A 30 5.80 -5.83 1.09
CA LEU A 30 5.34 -4.79 0.16
C LEU A 30 5.12 -5.35 -1.26
N VAL A 31 6.03 -6.22 -1.73
CA VAL A 31 5.88 -6.97 -2.99
C VAL A 31 4.64 -7.87 -2.94
N GLN A 32 4.39 -8.56 -1.82
CA GLN A 32 3.24 -9.43 -1.67
C GLN A 32 1.92 -8.65 -1.52
N LEU A 33 1.93 -7.50 -0.85
CA LEU A 33 0.81 -6.55 -0.80
C LEU A 33 0.45 -6.02 -2.19
N MET A 34 1.45 -5.69 -3.04
CA MET A 34 1.19 -5.28 -4.42
C MET A 34 0.57 -6.42 -5.24
N LYS A 35 1.09 -7.65 -5.13
CA LYS A 35 0.48 -8.84 -5.76
C LYS A 35 -0.96 -9.09 -5.30
N TRP A 36 -1.27 -8.82 -4.03
CA TRP A 36 -2.64 -8.85 -3.51
C TRP A 36 -3.51 -7.77 -4.13
N LYS A 37 -3.08 -6.50 -4.11
CA LYS A 37 -3.83 -5.36 -4.65
C LYS A 37 -4.20 -5.57 -6.12
N GLN A 38 -3.23 -5.95 -6.95
CA GLN A 38 -3.44 -6.17 -8.39
C GLN A 38 -4.18 -7.47 -8.73
N ALA A 39 -4.46 -8.34 -7.74
CA ALA A 39 -5.34 -9.50 -7.87
C ALA A 39 -6.73 -9.26 -7.27
N ARG A 40 -6.98 -8.07 -6.70
CA ARG A 40 -8.27 -7.64 -6.14
C ARG A 40 -9.05 -6.71 -7.08
N GLY A 41 -8.33 -5.92 -7.88
CA GLY A 41 -8.88 -5.01 -8.89
C GLY A 41 -7.96 -4.93 -10.12
N LYS A 42 -7.87 -3.76 -10.77
CA LYS A 42 -7.16 -3.60 -12.05
C LYS A 42 -5.65 -3.88 -11.97
N PHE A 43 -5.16 -4.70 -12.89
CA PHE A 43 -3.76 -5.14 -13.00
C PHE A 43 -2.89 -4.10 -13.73
N TYR A 44 -1.68 -3.82 -13.21
CA TYR A 44 -0.78 -2.80 -13.72
C TYR A 44 0.70 -3.24 -13.58
N PRO A 45 1.29 -3.92 -14.60
CA PRO A 45 2.63 -4.50 -14.52
C PRO A 45 3.73 -3.53 -14.08
N GLN A 46 3.70 -2.30 -14.61
CA GLN A 46 4.68 -1.23 -14.33
C GLN A 46 4.84 -0.95 -12.83
N LEU A 47 3.73 -0.89 -12.07
CA LEU A 47 3.79 -0.63 -10.63
C LEU A 47 4.41 -1.81 -9.87
N SER A 48 4.24 -3.05 -10.34
CA SER A 48 4.90 -4.22 -9.76
C SER A 48 6.41 -4.27 -10.04
N TYR A 49 6.89 -3.62 -11.10
CA TYR A 49 8.32 -3.37 -11.32
C TYR A 49 8.84 -2.26 -10.39
N LEU A 50 8.12 -1.13 -10.31
CA LEU A 50 8.49 0.01 -9.45
C LEU A 50 8.59 -0.37 -7.97
N ILE A 51 7.71 -1.25 -7.46
CA ILE A 51 7.78 -1.75 -6.08
C ILE A 51 9.08 -2.53 -5.83
N LYS A 52 9.51 -3.39 -6.77
CA LYS A 52 10.71 -4.22 -6.62
C LYS A 52 12.00 -3.40 -6.51
N VAL A 53 12.11 -2.27 -7.20
CA VAL A 53 13.33 -1.43 -7.21
C VAL A 53 13.48 -0.52 -5.99
N ASN A 54 12.60 -0.60 -4.98
CA ASN A 54 12.86 -0.04 -3.66
C ASN A 54 13.89 -0.91 -2.91
N THR A 55 14.75 -0.32 -2.09
CA THR A 55 15.63 -1.09 -1.21
C THR A 55 14.89 -1.53 0.06
N PRO A 56 15.23 -2.68 0.69
CA PRO A 56 14.62 -3.09 1.95
C PRO A 56 14.76 -2.03 3.06
N ARG A 57 15.90 -1.32 3.11
CA ARG A 57 16.13 -0.19 4.03
C ARG A 57 15.15 0.96 3.80
N ALA A 58 14.84 1.31 2.55
CA ALA A 58 13.86 2.36 2.24
C ALA A 58 12.44 1.93 2.63
N VAL A 59 12.03 0.70 2.31
CA VAL A 59 10.70 0.17 2.66
C VAL A 59 10.50 0.18 4.18
N MET A 60 11.47 -0.32 4.96
CA MET A 60 11.40 -0.27 6.42
C MET A 60 11.35 1.17 6.94
N ALA A 61 12.21 2.07 6.45
CA ALA A 61 12.29 3.44 6.94
C ALA A 61 11.00 4.24 6.72
N GLU A 62 10.46 4.23 5.50
CA GLU A 62 9.29 5.04 5.14
C GLU A 62 7.99 4.45 5.69
N THR A 63 7.84 3.12 5.78
CA THR A 63 6.66 2.53 6.46
C THR A 63 6.68 2.76 7.96
N LYS A 64 7.84 2.64 8.62
CA LYS A 64 8.03 2.98 10.05
C LYS A 64 7.73 4.45 10.34
N LYS A 65 8.15 5.35 9.46
CA LYS A 65 7.86 6.79 9.49
C LYS A 65 6.35 7.05 9.31
N ALA A 66 5.70 6.36 8.36
CA ALA A 66 4.26 6.47 8.13
C ALA A 66 3.42 5.98 9.32
N PHE A 67 3.71 4.79 9.87
CA PHE A 67 2.93 4.22 10.98
C PHE A 67 3.05 5.06 12.26
N ARG A 68 4.20 5.73 12.48
CA ARG A 68 4.40 6.71 13.56
C ARG A 68 3.64 8.03 13.39
N LYS A 69 3.02 8.29 12.23
CA LYS A 69 2.17 9.47 12.01
C LYS A 69 0.69 9.20 12.31
N LEU A 70 0.27 7.94 12.36
CA LEU A 70 -1.11 7.59 12.70
C LEU A 70 -1.48 8.08 14.12
N PRO A 71 -2.68 8.63 14.35
CA PRO A 71 -3.86 8.62 13.46
C PRO A 71 -3.89 9.69 12.35
N ASN A 72 -2.88 10.56 12.21
CA ASN A 72 -2.80 11.51 11.10
C ASN A 72 -2.45 10.76 9.79
N ILE A 73 -3.48 10.46 9.01
CA ILE A 73 -3.37 9.73 7.73
C ILE A 73 -2.64 10.54 6.67
N GLU A 74 -2.86 11.85 6.57
CA GLU A 74 -2.23 12.71 5.56
C GLU A 74 -0.69 12.66 5.66
N SER A 75 -0.17 12.84 6.87
CA SER A 75 1.26 12.72 7.18
C SER A 75 1.80 11.30 6.97
N ALA A 76 0.96 10.28 7.10
CA ALA A 76 1.35 8.89 6.84
C ALA A 76 1.42 8.61 5.32
N MET A 77 0.45 9.12 4.55
CA MET A 77 0.44 9.04 3.08
C MET A 77 1.65 9.76 2.46
N ALA A 78 1.99 10.95 2.95
CA ALA A 78 3.16 11.72 2.52
C ALA A 78 4.52 11.08 2.87
N ALA A 79 4.55 10.13 3.81
CA ALA A 79 5.71 9.27 4.02
C ALA A 79 5.74 8.11 3.01
N LEU A 80 4.60 7.46 2.76
CA LEU A 80 4.51 6.33 1.83
C LEU A 80 4.75 6.70 0.37
N SER A 81 4.41 7.92 -0.05
CA SER A 81 4.66 8.43 -1.41
C SER A 81 6.15 8.55 -1.78
N ASN A 82 7.07 8.41 -0.82
CA ASN A 82 8.51 8.36 -1.09
C ASN A 82 8.97 7.00 -1.66
N LEU A 83 8.10 5.98 -1.65
CA LEU A 83 8.39 4.64 -2.19
C LEU A 83 7.91 4.51 -3.64
N LYS A 84 8.79 4.00 -4.51
CA LYS A 84 8.49 3.80 -5.94
C LYS A 84 7.34 2.81 -6.11
N GLY A 85 6.32 3.19 -6.89
CA GLY A 85 5.12 2.38 -7.11
C GLY A 85 4.05 2.49 -6.01
N VAL A 86 4.28 3.28 -4.96
CA VAL A 86 3.33 3.50 -3.85
C VAL A 86 2.55 4.81 -4.06
N GLY A 87 1.63 4.80 -5.02
CA GLY A 87 0.61 5.85 -5.15
C GLY A 87 -0.52 5.68 -4.12
N THR A 88 -1.45 6.64 -4.07
CA THR A 88 -2.55 6.76 -3.08
C THR A 88 -3.24 5.43 -2.74
N ALA A 89 -3.74 4.70 -3.73
CA ALA A 89 -4.42 3.42 -3.48
C ALA A 89 -3.47 2.36 -2.85
N THR A 90 -2.20 2.29 -3.26
CA THR A 90 -1.21 1.39 -2.66
C THR A 90 -0.84 1.83 -1.23
N ALA A 91 -0.71 3.14 -0.99
CA ALA A 91 -0.45 3.69 0.33
C ALA A 91 -1.61 3.38 1.30
N SER A 92 -2.86 3.52 0.86
CA SER A 92 -4.03 3.17 1.66
C SER A 92 -4.07 1.68 2.07
N ALA A 93 -3.58 0.77 1.22
CA ALA A 93 -3.44 -0.65 1.57
C ALA A 93 -2.36 -0.86 2.65
N VAL A 94 -1.22 -0.17 2.53
CA VAL A 94 -0.15 -0.22 3.54
C VAL A 94 -0.64 0.30 4.89
N LEU A 95 -1.48 1.34 4.92
CA LEU A 95 -2.10 1.84 6.16
C LEU A 95 -3.20 0.91 6.69
N ALA A 96 -4.08 0.37 5.84
CA ALA A 96 -5.13 -0.56 6.25
C ALA A 96 -4.57 -1.87 6.82
N ALA A 97 -3.46 -2.38 6.27
CA ALA A 97 -2.75 -3.52 6.83
C ALA A 97 -2.09 -3.23 8.19
N ALA A 98 -1.64 -1.99 8.44
CA ALA A 98 -0.97 -1.61 9.68
C ALA A 98 -1.91 -1.14 10.80
N SER A 99 -3.08 -0.59 10.45
CA SER A 99 -4.06 -0.03 11.39
C SER A 99 -5.47 -0.03 10.79
N PRO A 100 -6.11 -1.22 10.65
CA PRO A 100 -7.44 -1.36 10.06
C PRO A 100 -8.54 -0.60 10.82
N ASP A 101 -8.30 -0.33 12.11
CA ASP A 101 -9.15 0.45 13.01
C ASP A 101 -9.14 1.97 12.68
N ILE A 102 -8.18 2.44 11.89
CA ILE A 102 -7.94 3.86 11.59
C ILE A 102 -8.11 4.15 10.09
N ALA A 103 -7.62 3.25 9.23
CA ALA A 103 -7.48 3.44 7.79
C ALA A 103 -8.20 2.34 6.98
N PRO A 104 -9.18 2.68 6.12
CA PRO A 104 -9.71 1.79 5.09
C PRO A 104 -8.80 1.76 3.85
N PHE A 105 -8.88 0.71 3.03
CA PHE A 105 -8.19 0.66 1.73
C PHE A 105 -9.04 1.36 0.65
N MET A 106 -8.44 2.25 -0.14
CA MET A 106 -9.11 2.94 -1.24
C MET A 106 -9.23 1.99 -2.45
N ALA A 107 -10.29 1.18 -2.43
CA ALA A 107 -10.70 0.28 -3.50
C ALA A 107 -11.64 1.00 -4.46
N ASP A 108 -11.40 0.85 -5.77
CA ASP A 108 -12.16 1.46 -6.86
C ASP A 108 -13.69 1.22 -6.69
N GLU A 109 -14.07 0.01 -6.30
CA GLU A 109 -15.44 -0.45 -6.05
C GLU A 109 -16.09 0.22 -4.83
N CYS A 110 -15.29 0.65 -3.85
CA CYS A 110 -15.74 1.33 -2.64
C CYS A 110 -15.85 2.85 -2.84
N VAL A 111 -15.07 3.42 -3.77
CA VAL A 111 -15.24 4.82 -4.20
C VAL A 111 -16.53 4.94 -5.03
N GLN A 112 -16.77 4.01 -5.96
CA GLN A 112 -18.02 3.94 -6.74
C GLN A 112 -19.28 3.76 -5.88
N ALA A 113 -19.15 3.28 -4.64
CA ALA A 113 -20.25 3.11 -3.70
C ALA A 113 -20.60 4.39 -2.91
N ILE A 114 -19.88 5.49 -3.13
CA ILE A 114 -20.07 6.78 -2.44
C ILE A 114 -20.54 7.81 -3.49
N PRO A 115 -21.83 8.19 -3.52
CA PRO A 115 -22.36 9.09 -4.55
C PRO A 115 -21.71 10.47 -4.62
N GLU A 116 -21.11 10.93 -3.52
CA GLU A 116 -20.44 12.22 -3.42
C GLU A 116 -18.95 12.20 -3.86
N MET A 117 -18.47 11.08 -4.44
CA MET A 117 -17.09 10.92 -4.90
C MET A 117 -17.00 10.65 -6.41
N GLU A 118 -16.29 11.51 -7.14
CA GLU A 118 -15.98 11.29 -8.55
C GLU A 118 -14.82 10.28 -8.69
N GLY A 119 -15.14 9.09 -9.21
CA GLY A 119 -14.27 7.89 -9.15
C GLY A 119 -12.99 7.89 -9.99
N SER A 120 -12.53 9.04 -10.48
CA SER A 120 -11.29 9.21 -11.26
C SER A 120 -10.06 9.50 -10.40
N ASP A 121 -10.23 10.17 -9.26
CA ASP A 121 -9.16 11.00 -8.68
C ASP A 121 -8.46 10.33 -7.50
N TYR A 122 -7.40 9.57 -7.79
CA TYR A 122 -6.55 8.90 -6.79
C TYR A 122 -5.57 9.88 -6.09
N THR A 123 -6.07 10.99 -5.55
CA THR A 123 -5.29 12.01 -4.84
C THR A 123 -5.28 11.78 -3.31
N ALA A 124 -4.30 12.35 -2.61
CA ALA A 124 -4.26 12.30 -1.14
C ALA A 124 -5.46 13.01 -0.49
N LYS A 125 -5.94 14.11 -1.09
CA LYS A 125 -7.15 14.82 -0.67
C LYS A 125 -8.38 13.91 -0.78
N GLU A 126 -8.52 13.20 -1.89
CA GLU A 126 -9.68 12.35 -2.13
C GLU A 126 -9.68 11.10 -1.26
N TYR A 127 -8.49 10.59 -0.89
CA TYR A 127 -8.40 9.56 0.14
C TYR A 127 -8.85 10.05 1.53
N LEU A 128 -8.58 11.32 1.90
CA LEU A 128 -9.10 11.89 3.16
C LEU A 128 -10.63 12.08 3.12
N ASN A 129 -11.20 12.38 1.95
CA ASN A 129 -12.65 12.40 1.74
C ASN A 129 -13.26 10.99 1.92
N PHE A 130 -12.72 10.00 1.20
CA PHE A 130 -13.06 8.58 1.33
C PHE A 130 -13.02 8.08 2.78
N VAL A 131 -11.91 8.32 3.48
CA VAL A 131 -11.73 8.00 4.91
C VAL A 131 -12.85 8.61 5.76
N THR A 132 -13.27 9.84 5.45
CA THR A 132 -14.33 10.54 6.18
C THR A 132 -15.71 9.91 5.92
N HIS A 133 -16.01 9.52 4.68
CA HIS A 133 -17.26 8.82 4.35
C HIS A 133 -17.33 7.43 5.00
N ILE A 134 -16.26 6.64 4.90
CA ILE A 134 -16.18 5.32 5.56
C ILE A 134 -16.28 5.43 7.09
N ARG A 135 -15.69 6.47 7.71
CA ARG A 135 -15.83 6.73 9.16
C ARG A 135 -17.26 7.08 9.56
N LYS A 136 -17.97 7.95 8.82
CA LYS A 136 -19.40 8.23 9.07
C LYS A 136 -20.25 6.94 9.09
N VAL A 137 -20.02 6.03 8.13
CA VAL A 137 -20.70 4.73 8.05
C VAL A 137 -20.30 3.81 9.20
N CYS A 138 -19.01 3.73 9.52
CA CYS A 138 -18.48 2.96 10.65
C CYS A 138 -19.07 3.41 12.00
N ASP A 139 -19.19 4.72 12.23
CA ASP A 139 -19.79 5.27 13.45
C ASP A 139 -21.31 5.06 13.50
N ARG A 140 -22.00 5.05 12.36
CA ARG A 140 -23.43 4.71 12.27
C ARG A 140 -23.67 3.25 12.64
N LEU A 141 -22.97 2.32 11.97
CA LEU A 141 -23.11 0.87 12.22
C LEU A 141 -22.76 0.49 13.67
N ASN A 142 -21.71 1.09 14.25
CA ASN A 142 -21.35 0.85 15.64
C ASN A 142 -22.36 1.39 16.67
N LYS A 143 -23.18 2.39 16.30
CA LYS A 143 -24.33 2.83 17.12
C LYS A 143 -25.49 1.86 16.99
N GLU A 144 -25.88 1.54 15.76
CA GLU A 144 -26.99 0.62 15.43
C GLU A 144 -26.80 -0.80 15.99
N GLN A 145 -25.55 -1.24 16.17
CA GLN A 145 -25.23 -2.54 16.76
C GLN A 145 -25.55 -2.62 18.27
N ASN A 146 -25.74 -1.50 18.97
CA ASN A 146 -26.08 -1.44 20.41
C ASN A 146 -25.16 -2.28 21.35
N GLY A 147 -23.93 -2.58 20.92
CA GLY A 147 -22.97 -3.44 21.64
C GLY A 147 -23.06 -4.95 21.33
N CYS A 148 -24.03 -5.39 20.53
CA CYS A 148 -24.23 -6.79 20.15
C CYS A 148 -23.27 -7.24 19.03
N GLY A 149 -22.01 -7.51 19.38
CA GLY A 149 -21.04 -8.18 18.49
C GLY A 149 -19.70 -7.45 18.34
N ASN A 150 -18.92 -7.86 17.34
CA ASN A 150 -17.60 -7.27 17.06
C ASN A 150 -17.75 -5.82 16.56
N LYS A 151 -16.97 -4.88 17.09
CA LYS A 151 -16.96 -3.49 16.63
C LYS A 151 -16.56 -3.41 15.16
N PHE A 152 -17.32 -2.70 14.33
CA PHE A 152 -16.91 -2.35 12.96
C PHE A 152 -15.68 -1.45 12.99
N SER A 153 -14.71 -1.74 12.12
CA SER A 153 -13.58 -0.88 11.79
C SER A 153 -13.72 -0.30 10.38
N PRO A 154 -13.03 0.80 10.04
CA PRO A 154 -12.99 1.34 8.68
C PRO A 154 -12.64 0.28 7.62
N HIS A 155 -11.66 -0.60 7.89
CA HIS A 155 -11.32 -1.69 6.98
C HIS A 155 -12.46 -2.73 6.85
N MET A 156 -13.19 -3.05 7.92
CA MET A 156 -14.35 -3.96 7.83
C MET A 156 -15.50 -3.39 6.98
N VAL A 157 -15.79 -2.09 7.10
CA VAL A 157 -16.82 -1.42 6.29
C VAL A 157 -16.46 -1.44 4.81
N GLU A 158 -15.20 -1.14 4.49
CA GLU A 158 -14.66 -1.20 3.14
C GLU A 158 -14.66 -2.63 2.55
N LEU A 159 -14.25 -3.64 3.33
CA LEU A 159 -14.34 -5.03 2.91
C LEU A 159 -15.79 -5.46 2.65
N ALA A 160 -16.76 -4.99 3.44
CA ALA A 160 -18.17 -5.28 3.23
C ALA A 160 -18.71 -4.66 1.93
N LEU A 161 -18.38 -3.39 1.64
CA LEU A 161 -18.75 -2.71 0.39
C LEU A 161 -18.20 -3.45 -0.84
N TRP A 162 -16.91 -3.78 -0.82
CA TRP A 162 -16.27 -4.55 -1.90
C TRP A 162 -16.86 -5.95 -2.05
N THR A 163 -17.15 -6.65 -0.94
CA THR A 163 -17.76 -7.98 -0.99
C THR A 163 -19.17 -7.92 -1.60
N HIS A 164 -19.98 -6.90 -1.26
CA HIS A 164 -21.27 -6.67 -1.90
C HIS A 164 -21.14 -6.37 -3.41
N HIS A 165 -20.12 -5.63 -3.84
CA HIS A 165 -19.84 -5.39 -5.27
C HIS A 165 -19.48 -6.71 -5.98
N VAL A 166 -18.50 -7.46 -5.48
CA VAL A 166 -18.07 -8.74 -6.06
C VAL A 166 -19.20 -9.77 -6.12
N ILE A 167 -20.07 -9.85 -5.10
CA ILE A 167 -21.24 -10.73 -5.15
C ILE A 167 -22.28 -10.21 -6.16
N SER A 168 -22.47 -8.89 -6.30
CA SER A 168 -23.40 -8.31 -7.28
C SER A 168 -23.02 -8.61 -8.74
N ASP A 169 -21.74 -8.88 -9.01
CA ASP A 169 -21.25 -9.21 -10.36
C ASP A 169 -21.08 -10.73 -10.58
N LEU A 170 -20.65 -11.50 -9.57
CA LEU A 170 -20.42 -12.94 -9.71
C LEU A 170 -21.67 -13.80 -9.45
N GLN A 171 -22.53 -13.40 -8.51
CA GLN A 171 -23.71 -14.18 -8.10
C GLN A 171 -24.81 -13.27 -7.52
N PRO A 172 -25.41 -12.39 -8.34
CA PRO A 172 -26.44 -11.42 -7.91
C PRO A 172 -27.66 -12.07 -7.23
N GLU A 173 -27.92 -13.35 -7.50
CA GLU A 173 -29.00 -14.12 -6.90
C GLU A 173 -28.89 -14.19 -5.37
N LEU A 174 -27.66 -14.20 -4.81
CA LEU A 174 -27.42 -14.17 -3.36
C LEU A 174 -27.85 -12.84 -2.69
N LEU A 175 -28.09 -11.80 -3.49
CA LEU A 175 -28.53 -10.47 -3.04
C LEU A 175 -30.00 -10.20 -3.40
N GLY A 176 -30.74 -11.23 -3.86
CA GLY A 176 -32.12 -11.09 -4.33
C GLY A 176 -32.24 -10.24 -5.60
N LYS A 177 -31.16 -10.10 -6.38
CA LYS A 177 -31.13 -9.36 -7.64
C LYS A 177 -31.22 -10.34 -8.80
N GLU A 178 -32.08 -10.03 -9.77
CA GLU A 178 -32.11 -10.78 -11.04
C GLU A 178 -30.76 -10.74 -11.74
N ARG A 179 -30.39 -11.85 -12.39
CA ARG A 179 -29.11 -11.95 -13.11
C ARG A 179 -29.15 -11.01 -14.31
N ARG A 180 -28.25 -10.01 -14.34
CA ARG A 180 -28.07 -9.14 -15.51
C ARG A 180 -27.58 -9.96 -16.71
N THR A 181 -28.52 -10.42 -17.53
CA THR A 181 -28.26 -11.10 -18.80
C THR A 181 -27.70 -10.11 -19.81
N VAL A 182 -26.39 -9.92 -19.80
CA VAL A 182 -25.69 -9.27 -20.91
C VAL A 182 -25.84 -10.20 -22.12
N ALA A 183 -26.71 -9.82 -23.06
CA ALA A 183 -26.91 -10.59 -24.27
C ALA A 183 -25.58 -10.70 -25.04
N PRO A 184 -25.21 -11.89 -25.56
CA PRO A 184 -24.04 -11.99 -26.41
C PRO A 184 -24.26 -11.15 -27.67
N ALA A 185 -23.37 -10.20 -27.91
CA ALA A 185 -23.36 -9.42 -29.14
C ALA A 185 -22.92 -10.33 -30.30
N ASN A 186 -23.87 -11.06 -30.89
CA ASN A 186 -23.64 -11.85 -32.09
C ASN A 186 -23.19 -10.90 -33.21
N GLY A 187 -21.91 -10.99 -33.58
CA GLY A 187 -21.32 -10.29 -34.72
C GLY A 187 -21.80 -10.87 -36.05
N GLY A 188 -23.10 -10.71 -36.34
CA GLY A 188 -23.68 -11.01 -37.65
C GLY A 188 -23.60 -9.78 -38.55
N SER A 189 -22.48 -9.59 -39.23
CA SER A 189 -22.33 -8.55 -40.25
C SER A 189 -23.32 -8.80 -41.40
N PRO A 190 -24.23 -7.86 -41.72
CA PRO A 190 -25.02 -7.94 -42.94
C PRO A 190 -24.10 -7.76 -44.16
N LEU A 191 -24.15 -8.69 -45.10
CA LEU A 191 -23.58 -8.49 -46.43
C LEU A 191 -24.36 -7.38 -47.14
N PRO A 192 -23.70 -6.43 -47.83
CA PRO A 192 -24.39 -5.50 -48.71
C PRO A 192 -24.91 -6.23 -49.95
N SER A 193 -26.14 -5.93 -50.36
CA SER A 193 -26.71 -6.42 -51.62
C SER A 193 -26.06 -5.74 -52.82
N ASP A 194 -25.92 -6.49 -53.92
CA ASP A 194 -25.52 -5.99 -55.23
C ASP A 194 -26.77 -5.58 -56.06
N GLU A 195 -26.54 -5.06 -57.27
CA GLU A 195 -27.51 -4.51 -58.25
C GLU A 195 -28.16 -3.15 -57.87
N SER A 196 -28.25 -2.16 -58.77
CA SER A 196 -27.71 -2.05 -60.14
C SER A 196 -27.59 -0.59 -60.64
N ASN A 197 -26.43 -0.26 -61.23
CA ASN A 197 -26.24 0.47 -62.49
C ASN A 197 -27.09 1.75 -62.82
N LEU A 198 -26.45 2.93 -62.92
CA LEU A 198 -26.35 3.73 -64.17
C LEU A 198 -25.60 5.08 -63.98
N GLU A 199 -24.89 5.51 -65.03
CA GLU A 199 -24.03 6.73 -65.16
C GLU A 199 -24.72 7.81 -66.05
N PRO A 200 -24.13 9.00 -66.36
CA PRO A 200 -23.19 9.91 -65.65
C PRO A 200 -23.72 11.39 -65.78
N PRO A 201 -22.99 12.49 -66.11
CA PRO A 201 -21.61 12.96 -65.81
C PRO A 201 -21.57 14.40 -65.18
N SER A 202 -20.36 15.01 -65.10
CA SER A 202 -20.02 16.46 -64.86
C SER A 202 -19.75 16.87 -63.39
N THR A 203 -18.78 17.76 -63.04
CA THR A 203 -17.71 18.47 -63.79
C THR A 203 -16.65 19.07 -62.83
N ASN A 204 -15.38 19.16 -63.25
CA ASN A 204 -14.28 20.06 -62.80
C ASN A 204 -13.90 20.21 -61.29
N GLY A 205 -12.58 20.30 -60.99
CA GLY A 205 -12.09 20.58 -59.62
C GLY A 205 -10.59 20.90 -59.45
N ASN A 206 -9.70 20.27 -60.22
CA ASN A 206 -8.25 20.58 -60.43
C ASN A 206 -7.35 20.98 -59.22
N GLY A 207 -6.42 20.08 -58.85
CA GLY A 207 -5.04 20.46 -58.46
C GLY A 207 -4.49 19.86 -57.14
N LYS A 208 -3.16 19.68 -56.96
CA LYS A 208 -2.02 19.77 -57.91
C LYS A 208 -0.71 19.19 -57.31
N LEU A 209 -0.09 18.19 -57.99
CA LEU A 209 1.27 17.61 -57.75
C LEU A 209 1.47 16.91 -56.38
N GLY A 210 2.37 15.92 -56.19
CA GLY A 210 3.25 15.09 -57.06
C GLY A 210 3.94 14.04 -56.16
N ALA A 211 4.13 12.76 -56.53
CA ALA A 211 4.94 12.20 -57.63
C ALA A 211 6.45 12.45 -57.42
N ASP A 212 7.34 11.45 -57.28
CA ASP A 212 7.25 9.96 -57.24
C ASP A 212 8.18 9.43 -56.10
N SER A 213 8.50 8.15 -55.82
CA SER A 213 8.55 6.82 -56.51
C SER A 213 8.33 5.69 -55.44
N VAL A 214 8.03 4.40 -55.66
CA VAL A 214 8.62 3.25 -56.42
C VAL A 214 10.15 3.05 -56.28
N ASN A 215 10.74 1.86 -56.08
CA ASN A 215 10.32 0.47 -55.74
C ASN A 215 11.57 -0.25 -55.11
N GLU A 216 11.66 -1.54 -54.73
CA GLU A 216 10.83 -2.75 -54.88
C GLU A 216 11.07 -3.75 -53.69
N ASP A 217 10.63 -5.00 -53.82
CA ASP A 217 10.75 -6.11 -52.83
C ASP A 217 12.10 -6.88 -52.88
N THR A 218 12.43 -7.65 -51.83
CA THR A 218 13.18 -8.94 -51.91
C THR A 218 13.04 -9.75 -50.61
N THR A 219 12.82 -11.06 -50.74
CA THR A 219 12.53 -12.01 -49.64
C THR A 219 13.62 -13.10 -49.54
N THR A 220 13.68 -13.82 -48.40
CA THR A 220 14.49 -15.05 -48.13
C THR A 220 16.04 -14.89 -48.09
N SER A 221 16.82 -15.75 -47.41
CA SER A 221 16.55 -16.91 -46.53
C SER A 221 17.69 -17.11 -45.50
N CYS A 222 17.53 -18.06 -44.57
CA CYS A 222 18.58 -18.49 -43.64
C CYS A 222 19.61 -19.42 -44.29
N THR A 223 20.84 -19.47 -43.75
CA THR A 223 21.78 -20.61 -43.85
C THR A 223 22.69 -20.67 -42.61
N GLU A 224 23.34 -21.81 -42.40
CA GLU A 224 24.06 -22.20 -41.18
C GLU A 224 25.50 -22.69 -41.45
N ASP A 225 26.46 -22.29 -40.60
CA ASP A 225 27.73 -22.97 -40.25
C ASP A 225 28.37 -22.15 -39.07
N SER A 226 29.07 -22.60 -38.02
CA SER A 226 29.56 -23.89 -37.48
C SER A 226 31.10 -24.08 -37.52
N MET A 227 31.61 -24.85 -36.55
CA MET A 227 32.98 -25.38 -36.35
C MET A 227 34.16 -24.36 -36.22
N ASP A 228 35.24 -24.61 -35.48
CA ASP A 228 35.46 -25.33 -34.20
C ASP A 228 36.87 -24.92 -33.62
N ALA A 229 37.29 -25.56 -32.52
CA ALA A 229 38.66 -25.94 -32.15
C ALA A 229 39.55 -25.07 -31.23
N LYS A 230 39.64 -25.56 -29.98
CA LYS A 230 40.86 -25.80 -29.16
C LYS A 230 41.67 -24.65 -28.50
N ALA A 231 41.40 -24.51 -27.21
CA ALA A 231 42.27 -24.90 -26.08
C ALA A 231 43.73 -24.41 -25.96
N ALA A 232 44.03 -23.71 -24.84
CA ALA A 232 45.07 -24.12 -23.88
C ALA A 232 44.92 -23.43 -22.50
N SER A 233 45.50 -24.06 -21.48
CA SER A 233 45.81 -23.57 -20.12
C SER A 233 47.20 -24.14 -19.76
N PRO A 234 47.97 -23.66 -18.74
CA PRO A 234 47.48 -23.18 -17.43
C PRO A 234 48.35 -22.12 -16.68
N ALA A 235 48.04 -21.97 -15.38
CA ALA A 235 48.94 -21.70 -14.25
C ALA A 235 49.21 -20.24 -13.79
N THR A 236 49.00 -20.02 -12.49
CA THR A 236 49.56 -18.95 -11.66
C THR A 236 49.61 -19.43 -10.19
N PRO A 237 50.78 -19.40 -9.52
CA PRO A 237 50.87 -19.71 -8.09
C PRO A 237 51.56 -18.61 -7.23
N ALA A 238 51.35 -18.71 -5.92
CA ALA A 238 52.17 -18.19 -4.81
C ALA A 238 52.25 -16.66 -4.54
N THR A 239 51.74 -16.27 -3.37
CA THR A 239 52.34 -15.25 -2.48
C THR A 239 53.54 -15.90 -1.73
N PRO A 240 54.53 -15.14 -1.19
CA PRO A 240 54.37 -14.65 0.20
C PRO A 240 55.15 -13.36 0.61
N ALA A 241 54.84 -12.89 1.83
CA ALA A 241 55.69 -12.16 2.79
C ALA A 241 56.14 -10.69 2.56
N SER A 242 56.08 -9.92 3.65
CA SER A 242 56.76 -8.62 3.89
C SER A 242 58.07 -8.84 4.67
N PRO A 243 58.89 -7.80 4.95
CA PRO A 243 58.72 -7.07 6.23
C PRO A 243 59.19 -5.59 6.26
N SER A 244 58.92 -4.90 7.39
CA SER A 244 59.74 -3.82 8.02
C SER A 244 59.93 -2.45 7.30
N ASP A 245 60.11 -1.30 7.97
CA ASP A 245 59.87 -0.91 9.39
C ASP A 245 59.83 0.63 9.59
N ASN A 246 59.73 1.09 10.85
CA ASN A 246 59.72 2.47 11.40
C ASN A 246 58.37 3.22 11.32
N SER A 247 57.74 3.78 12.38
CA SER A 247 58.18 4.51 13.61
C SER A 247 58.46 6.01 13.37
N ASP A 248 58.12 6.97 14.25
CA ASP A 248 57.67 6.90 15.66
C ASP A 248 56.82 8.14 16.08
N SER A 249 56.27 8.11 17.30
CA SER A 249 55.89 9.22 18.21
C SER A 249 54.49 9.88 18.06
N ALA A 250 53.78 10.25 19.14
CA ALA A 250 53.94 9.90 20.56
C ALA A 250 52.62 10.05 21.38
N PHE A 251 52.66 9.51 22.61
CA PHE A 251 51.60 9.43 23.63
C PHE A 251 50.95 10.75 24.07
N SER A 252 49.71 10.64 24.57
CA SER A 252 49.35 11.11 25.93
C SER A 252 48.13 10.37 26.50
N THR A 253 48.14 10.07 27.80
CA THR A 253 47.11 9.32 28.54
C THR A 253 46.37 10.19 29.56
N PRO A 254 45.14 9.81 29.99
CA PRO A 254 44.34 10.61 30.91
C PRO A 254 44.77 10.46 32.38
N ARG A 255 44.60 11.53 33.17
CA ARG A 255 44.82 11.56 34.63
C ARG A 255 43.60 12.14 35.35
N ALA A 256 43.38 11.76 36.62
CA ALA A 256 42.20 12.14 37.40
C ALA A 256 42.51 12.64 38.83
N LYS A 257 41.46 13.22 39.44
CA LYS A 257 41.08 13.19 40.88
C LYS A 257 41.43 14.40 41.80
N ARG A 258 40.50 14.68 42.74
CA ARG A 258 40.49 15.64 43.90
C ARG A 258 39.89 17.04 43.56
N GLN A 259 38.82 17.54 44.21
CA GLN A 259 38.57 18.00 45.62
C GLN A 259 39.16 19.41 45.87
N MET A 260 38.57 20.35 46.66
CA MET A 260 37.42 20.32 47.61
C MET A 260 36.80 21.75 47.85
N GLU A 261 35.84 21.88 48.81
CA GLU A 261 35.33 23.11 49.49
C GLU A 261 34.37 24.09 48.73
N GLU A 262 33.56 24.98 49.36
CA GLU A 262 32.72 24.96 50.60
C GLU A 262 31.76 26.22 50.62
N ALA A 263 30.99 26.47 51.70
CA ALA A 263 30.01 27.55 52.01
C ALA A 263 28.57 27.32 51.44
N SER A 264 27.49 27.11 52.24
CA SER A 264 26.78 27.93 53.28
C SER A 264 25.98 29.11 52.71
N SER A 265 24.73 29.42 53.09
CA SER A 265 23.89 29.12 54.28
C SER A 265 22.46 28.64 53.90
N GLU A 266 21.61 28.02 54.75
CA GLU A 266 20.71 28.56 55.81
C GLU A 266 19.91 29.82 55.38
N GLU A 267 18.60 29.99 55.62
CA GLU A 267 17.67 29.54 56.70
C GLU A 267 16.27 29.05 56.16
N ASN A 268 15.45 28.21 56.85
CA ASN A 268 14.43 28.47 57.91
C ASN A 268 13.17 29.28 57.42
N SER A 269 11.90 29.09 57.84
CA SER A 269 11.31 28.27 58.93
C SER A 269 9.81 27.90 58.71
N LEU A 270 9.21 27.29 59.75
CA LEU A 270 7.80 26.92 60.08
C LEU A 270 6.74 28.00 59.71
N GLY A 271 5.42 27.77 59.65
CA GLY A 271 4.46 26.75 60.13
C GLY A 271 3.02 27.37 60.04
N ASP A 272 1.89 26.88 60.57
CA ASP A 272 1.45 25.63 61.22
C ASP A 272 -0.11 25.65 61.37
N SER A 273 -0.79 24.51 61.63
CA SER A 273 -2.13 24.34 62.27
C SER A 273 -3.40 24.91 61.53
N SER A 274 -4.61 24.31 61.49
CA SER A 274 -5.25 23.01 61.87
C SER A 274 -6.60 22.88 61.06
N ASP A 275 -7.62 22.03 61.28
CA ASP A 275 -8.01 21.03 62.30
C ASP A 275 -9.04 19.97 61.73
N ALA A 276 -9.62 19.18 62.63
CA ALA A 276 -10.83 18.33 62.62
C ALA A 276 -12.01 18.69 61.65
N ALA A 277 -12.92 17.77 61.26
CA ALA A 277 -13.32 16.45 61.79
C ALA A 277 -14.12 15.64 60.70
N ALA A 278 -14.58 14.37 60.80
CA ALA A 278 -14.43 13.25 61.74
C ALA A 278 -14.77 11.89 61.04
N LEU A 279 -15.44 10.94 61.73
CA LEU A 279 -15.82 9.54 61.37
C LEU A 279 -17.23 9.21 61.98
N PRO A 280 -17.86 7.99 61.95
CA PRO A 280 -17.39 6.66 61.49
C PRO A 280 -18.40 5.68 60.77
N ILE A 281 -17.83 4.64 60.14
CA ILE A 281 -18.21 3.19 60.08
C ILE A 281 -19.68 2.72 59.86
N ALA A 282 -19.87 1.80 58.90
CA ALA A 282 -20.93 0.77 58.90
C ALA A 282 -20.43 -0.59 58.33
N LYS A 283 -21.12 -1.72 58.59
CA LYS A 283 -20.73 -3.10 58.18
C LYS A 283 -21.94 -3.96 57.72
N LYS A 284 -21.68 -4.88 56.77
CA LYS A 284 -22.47 -6.09 56.38
C LYS A 284 -23.92 -5.92 55.89
N LEU A 285 -24.24 -6.58 54.78
CA LEU A 285 -25.05 -7.82 54.79
C LEU A 285 -24.74 -8.72 53.57
N ARG A 286 -25.32 -9.93 53.49
CA ARG A 286 -25.11 -10.94 52.44
C ARG A 286 -26.41 -11.34 51.74
N LYS A 287 -26.25 -11.95 50.56
CA LYS A 287 -27.25 -12.67 49.75
C LYS A 287 -28.18 -13.61 50.54
N ALA A 288 -29.46 -13.55 50.19
CA ALA A 288 -30.39 -14.67 49.96
C ALA A 288 -31.26 -14.21 48.75
N THR A 289 -31.70 -15.01 47.77
CA THR A 289 -32.07 -16.44 47.72
C THR A 289 -33.41 -16.73 48.39
N HIS A 290 -34.49 -16.38 47.69
CA HIS A 290 -35.57 -17.33 47.46
C HIS A 290 -36.21 -17.10 46.08
#